data_AF-A0A062XZN9-F1
#
_entry.id   AF-A0A062XZN9-F1
#
_cell.length_a   1.000
_cell.length_b   1.000
_cell.length_c   1.000
_cell.angle_alpha   90.00
_cell.angle_beta   90.00
_cell.angle_gamma   90.00
#
_symmetry.space_group_name_H-M   'P 1'
#
loop_
_entity.id
_entity.type
_entity.pdbx_description
1 polymer ?
#
loop_
_entity_poly.entity_id
_entity_poly.type
_entity_poly.pdbx_seq_one_letter_code
_entity_poly.pdbx_strand_id
1 'polypeptide(L)'
;MACGTPVVAFANSSIPEVAGDAAWLVPTNDLPAFVEAMKVLAVNHEKRQELVATGLERAKLFTWENTARAVLGVYRRVLGLPQ
;
A
#
# COMPACT_ATOMS: atom_id res chain seq x y z
N MET A 1 0.01 -4.95 -4.16
CA MET A 1 -1.20 -4.12 -4.34
C MET A 1 -1.56 -3.95 -5.81
N ALA A 2 -0.73 -3.30 -6.64
CA ALA A 2 -1.03 -3.09 -8.07
C ALA A 2 -1.26 -4.38 -8.88
N CYS A 3 -0.66 -5.51 -8.48
CA CYS A 3 -0.86 -6.83 -9.10
C CYS A 3 -2.15 -7.55 -8.68
N GLY A 4 -3.02 -6.91 -7.88
CA GLY A 4 -4.28 -7.53 -7.43
C GLY A 4 -4.11 -8.67 -6.43
N THR A 5 -3.02 -8.69 -5.66
CA THR A 5 -2.80 -9.66 -4.57
C THR A 5 -3.04 -8.99 -3.21
N PRO A 6 -3.85 -9.59 -2.31
CA PRO A 6 -4.08 -9.04 -0.97
C PRO A 6 -2.78 -9.09 -0.15
N VAL A 7 -2.59 -8.11 0.73
CA VAL A 7 -1.36 -7.96 1.50
C VAL A 7 -1.63 -8.17 2.98
N VAL A 8 -0.81 -9.02 3.61
CA VAL A 8 -0.63 -9.10 5.07
C VAL A 8 0.77 -8.59 5.37
N ALA A 9 0.90 -7.67 6.33
CA ALA A 9 2.18 -7.09 6.69
C ALA A 9 2.22 -6.67 8.17
N PHE A 10 3.41 -6.55 8.74
CA PHE A 10 3.57 -5.92 10.05
C PHE A 10 3.34 -4.41 9.97
N ALA A 11 2.69 -3.85 10.99
CA ALA A 11 2.45 -2.42 11.13
C ALA A 11 3.71 -1.67 11.60
N ASN A 12 4.79 -1.68 10.80
CA ASN A 12 6.04 -0.99 11.10
C ASN A 12 6.65 -0.26 9.91
N SER A 13 7.64 0.59 10.19
CA SER A 13 8.34 1.39 9.18
C SER A 13 7.35 2.19 8.32
N SER A 14 7.56 2.24 7.00
CA SER A 14 6.69 2.90 6.04
C SER A 14 5.48 2.07 5.62
N ILE A 15 5.31 0.84 6.12
CA ILE A 15 4.20 -0.04 5.69
C ILE A 15 2.83 0.58 6.03
N PRO A 16 2.56 1.09 7.25
CA PRO A 16 1.28 1.73 7.55
C PRO A 16 0.99 2.94 6.66
N GLU A 17 2.02 3.73 6.35
CA GLU A 17 1.90 4.89 5.47
C GLU A 17 1.57 4.47 4.03
N VAL A 18 2.26 3.48 3.48
CA VAL A 18 2.03 3.03 2.09
C VAL A 18 0.70 2.29 1.97
N ALA A 19 0.45 1.35 2.88
CA ALA A 19 -0.72 0.48 2.81
C ALA A 19 -2.02 1.19 3.18
N GLY A 20 -2.02 2.13 4.15
CA GLY A 20 -3.24 2.65 4.74
C GLY A 20 -4.18 1.50 5.14
N ASP A 21 -5.47 1.63 4.80
CA ASP A 21 -6.50 0.61 5.09
C ASP A 21 -6.58 -0.50 4.03
N ALA A 22 -5.64 -0.54 3.07
CA ALA A 22 -5.67 -1.44 1.92
C ALA A 22 -4.83 -2.71 2.10
N ALA A 23 -4.38 -2.99 3.33
CA ALA A 23 -3.71 -4.23 3.72
C ALA A 23 -4.19 -4.67 5.11
N TRP A 24 -4.05 -5.95 5.40
CA TRP A 24 -4.23 -6.44 6.77
C TRP A 24 -2.93 -6.23 7.54
N LEU A 25 -2.89 -5.16 8.33
CA LEU A 25 -1.74 -4.83 9.16
C LEU A 25 -1.86 -5.51 10.52
N VAL A 26 -0.82 -6.24 10.92
CA VAL A 26 -0.74 -6.92 12.22
C VAL A 26 0.33 -6.29 13.12
N PRO A 27 0.22 -6.39 14.46
CA PRO A 27 1.21 -5.82 15.36
C PRO A 27 2.62 -6.35 15.08
N THR A 28 3.63 -5.49 15.23
CA THR A 28 5.03 -5.87 15.02
C THR A 28 5.43 -6.98 15.99
N ASN A 29 6.16 -7.97 15.50
CA ASN A 29 6.61 -9.15 16.25
C ASN A 29 5.48 -10.09 16.72
N ASP A 30 4.25 -9.91 16.25
CA ASP A 30 3.14 -10.83 16.50
C ASP A 30 3.01 -11.85 15.35
N LEU A 31 3.90 -12.84 15.37
CA LEU A 31 3.89 -13.94 14.40
C LEU A 31 2.56 -14.73 14.43
N PRO A 32 1.96 -15.06 15.59
CA PRO A 32 0.65 -15.69 15.64
C PRO A 32 -0.43 -14.93 14.87
N ALA A 33 -0.54 -13.60 15.07
CA ALA A 33 -1.51 -12.78 14.33
C ALA A 33 -1.24 -12.78 12.82
N PHE A 34 0.03 -12.75 12.40
CA PHE A 34 0.40 -12.82 10.98
C PHE A 34 -0.05 -14.14 10.35
N VAL A 35 0.21 -15.27 11.01
CA VAL A 35 -0.20 -16.60 10.54
C VAL A 35 -1.71 -16.72 10.47
N GLU A 36 -2.43 -16.21 11.48
CA GLU A 36 -3.89 -16.24 11.48
C GLU A 36 -4.49 -15.42 10.33
N ALA A 37 -3.97 -14.20 10.09
CA ALA A 37 -4.40 -13.39 8.95
C ALA A 37 -4.20 -14.12 7.61
N MET A 38 -3.08 -14.81 7.42
CA MET A 38 -2.86 -15.63 6.22
C MET A 38 -3.85 -16.79 6.10
N LYS A 39 -4.15 -17.49 7.21
CA LYS A 39 -5.13 -18.60 7.21
C LYS A 39 -6.53 -18.11 6.88
N VAL A 40 -6.97 -17.00 7.49
CA VAL A 40 -8.26 -16.37 7.19
C VAL A 40 -8.31 -16.02 5.70
N LEU A 41 -7.28 -15.35 5.18
CA LEU A 41 -7.24 -15.01 3.76
C LEU A 41 -7.16 -16.23 2.85
N ALA A 42 -6.66 -17.40 3.28
CA ALA A 42 -6.66 -18.59 2.44
C ALA A 42 -8.08 -19.15 2.19
N VAL A 43 -9.00 -18.99 3.15
CA VAL A 43 -10.35 -19.59 3.08
C VAL A 43 -11.47 -18.57 2.87
N ASN A 44 -11.28 -17.31 3.26
CA ASN A 44 -12.29 -16.26 3.13
C ASN A 44 -12.15 -15.50 1.80
N HIS A 45 -12.94 -15.92 0.80
CA HIS A 45 -12.95 -15.31 -0.54
C HIS A 45 -13.40 -13.84 -0.52
N GLU A 46 -14.41 -13.51 0.28
CA GLU A 46 -14.96 -12.15 0.36
C GLU A 46 -13.91 -11.18 0.90
N LYS A 47 -13.25 -11.55 2.01
CA LYS A 47 -12.20 -10.71 2.60
C LYS A 47 -11.00 -10.53 1.67
N ARG A 48 -10.64 -11.56 0.89
CA ARG A 48 -9.63 -11.41 -0.15
C ARG A 48 -10.04 -10.40 -1.20
N GLN A 49 -11.26 -10.48 -1.72
CA GLN A 49 -11.74 -9.57 -2.76
C GLN A 49 -11.83 -8.13 -2.27
N GLU A 50 -12.26 -7.93 -1.02
CA GLU A 50 -12.24 -6.62 -0.35
C GLU A 50 -10.84 -6.01 -0.36
N LEU A 51 -9.83 -6.75 0.13
CA LEU A 51 -8.44 -6.28 0.18
C LEU A 51 -7.81 -6.10 -1.22
N VAL A 52 -8.20 -6.90 -2.19
CA VAL A 52 -7.76 -6.71 -3.59
C VAL A 52 -8.32 -5.41 -4.15
N ALA A 53 -9.61 -5.14 -3.95
CA ALA A 53 -10.26 -3.93 -4.42
C ALA A 53 -9.67 -2.68 -3.77
N THR A 54 -9.57 -2.64 -2.44
CA THR A 54 -8.97 -1.49 -1.73
C THR A 54 -7.49 -1.35 -2.07
N GLY A 55 -6.78 -2.47 -2.25
CA GLY A 55 -5.39 -2.54 -2.69
C GLY A 55 -5.15 -1.90 -4.05
N LEU A 56 -6.00 -2.22 -5.03
CA LEU A 56 -5.92 -1.66 -6.37
C LEU A 56 -6.23 -0.16 -6.37
N GLU A 57 -7.24 0.29 -5.60
CA GLU A 57 -7.54 1.72 -5.47
C GLU A 57 -6.38 2.49 -4.82
N ARG A 58 -5.81 1.98 -3.73
CA ARG A 58 -4.68 2.62 -3.04
C ARG A 58 -3.43 2.69 -3.93
N ALA A 59 -3.19 1.67 -4.76
CA ALA A 59 -2.06 1.67 -5.69
C ALA A 59 -2.11 2.81 -6.73
N LYS A 60 -3.30 3.30 -7.10
CA LYS A 60 -3.46 4.43 -8.05
C LYS A 60 -2.85 5.74 -7.54
N LEU A 61 -2.61 5.86 -6.23
CA LEU A 61 -1.96 7.05 -5.66
C LEU A 61 -0.45 7.06 -5.93
N PHE A 62 0.16 5.89 -6.13
CA PHE A 62 1.63 5.72 -6.22
C PHE A 62 2.08 5.35 -7.64
N THR A 63 1.83 6.26 -8.59
CA THR A 63 2.26 6.11 -9.99
C THR A 63 3.58 6.81 -10.28
N TRP A 64 4.35 6.30 -11.25
CA TRP A 64 5.58 6.96 -11.70
C TRP A 64 5.31 8.35 -12.27
N GLU A 65 4.16 8.55 -12.92
CA GLU A 65 3.74 9.84 -13.44
C GLU A 65 3.52 10.86 -12.31
N ASN A 66 2.91 10.46 -11.20
CA ASN A 66 2.77 11.31 -10.01
C ASN A 66 4.15 11.67 -9.43
N THR A 67 5.02 10.68 -9.28
CA THR A 67 6.40 10.89 -8.79
C THR A 67 7.17 11.84 -9.70
N ALA A 68 7.15 11.61 -11.01
CA ALA A 68 7.86 12.43 -11.98
C ALA A 68 7.37 13.88 -11.96
N ARG A 69 6.05 14.12 -11.90
CA ARG A 69 5.49 15.47 -11.77
C ARG A 69 5.92 16.14 -10.48
N ALA A 70 5.87 15.44 -9.35
CA ALA A 70 6.27 15.99 -8.06
C ALA A 70 7.76 16.38 -8.04
N VAL A 71 8.64 15.49 -8.54
CA VAL A 71 10.09 15.73 -8.60
C VAL A 71 10.43 16.84 -9.59
N LEU A 72 9.83 16.86 -10.78
CA LEU A 72 10.01 17.95 -11.75
C LEU A 72 9.58 19.30 -11.16
N GLY A 73 8.48 19.32 -10.39
CA GLY A 73 8.05 20.51 -9.67
C GLY A 73 9.10 21.02 -8.68
N VAL A 74 9.82 20.13 -7.99
CA VAL A 74 10.96 20.50 -7.14
C VAL A 74 12.08 21.11 -7.98
N TYR A 75 12.47 20.46 -9.09
CA TYR A 75 13.52 20.98 -9.97
C TYR A 75 13.19 22.35 -10.55
N ARG A 76 11.96 22.57 -11.01
CA ARG A 76 11.49 23.87 -11.51
C ARG A 76 11.62 24.95 -10.44
N ARG A 77 11.20 24.67 -9.19
CA ARG A 77 11.32 25.62 -8.07
C ARG A 77 12.78 25.96 -7.77
N VAL A 78 13.67 24.98 -7.74
CA VAL A 78 15.10 25.19 -7.45
C VAL A 78 15.79 25.99 -8.57
N LEU A 79 15.40 25.78 -9.82
CA LEU A 79 15.97 26.48 -10.98
C LEU A 79 15.27 27.82 -11.31
N GLY A 80 14.24 28.22 -10.55
CA GLY A 80 13.48 29.45 -10.82
C GLY A 80 12.63 29.41 -12.09
N LEU A 81 12.25 28.22 -12.56
CA LEU A 81 11.40 28.03 -13.74
C LEU A 81 9.91 28.21 -13.37
N PRO A 82 9.08 28.75 -14.28
CA PRO A 82 7.63 28.84 -14.08
C PRO A 82 6.99 27.46 -13.91
N GLN A 83 5.87 27.40 -13.18
CA GLN A 83 5.14 26.15 -12.88
C GLN A 83 4.45 25.58 -14.11
#